data_AF-M4EQC9-F1
#
_entry.id   AF-M4EQC9-F1
#
_cell.length_a   1.000
_cell.length_b   1.000
_cell.length_c   1.000
_cell.angle_alpha   90.00
_cell.angle_beta   90.00
_cell.angle_gamma   90.00
#
_symmetry.space_group_name_H-M   'P 1'
#
loop_
_entity.id
_entity.type
_entity.pdbx_description
1 polymer ?
#
loop_
_entity_poly.entity_id
_entity_poly.type
_entity_poly.pdbx_seq_one_letter_code
_entity_poly.pdbx_strand_id
1 'polypeptide(L)'
;MTGTTVADAMPTATVLQGHPSLFRTWWTNKNLQYDLVMSFILIILNVAAILYMAHHKIAFTANNFYFQLFIVWYFISGIASCLVWSAAIVLVEAYDMYIVGRICHIFGFAILLHLLYCISPRLTLWFGIPCSLWFLAAFIEPLYTVHLPPVFEDFRNCWKFVNEEQVRVVTV
;
A
#
# COMPACT_ATOMS: atom_id res chain seq x y z
N MET A 1 47.68 16.33 55.03
CA MET A 1 47.06 15.18 54.32
C MET A 1 45.58 15.49 54.16
N THR A 2 45.20 16.00 53.01
CA THR A 2 43.81 16.31 52.64
C THR A 2 43.45 15.40 51.48
N GLY A 3 42.54 14.46 51.74
CA GLY A 3 42.13 13.43 50.79
C GLY A 3 41.23 14.01 49.69
N THR A 4 41.66 13.87 48.44
CA THR A 4 40.84 14.09 47.25
C THR A 4 39.99 12.85 46.99
N THR A 5 38.68 12.94 47.22
CA THR A 5 37.72 11.98 46.65
C THR A 5 37.45 12.38 45.21
N VAL A 6 38.13 11.69 44.29
CA VAL A 6 37.82 11.69 42.85
C VAL A 6 36.45 11.05 42.71
N ALA A 7 35.41 11.87 42.64
CA ALA A 7 34.09 11.41 42.24
C ALA A 7 34.17 11.00 40.76
N ASP A 8 33.85 9.74 40.50
CA ASP A 8 33.80 9.11 39.20
C ASP A 8 32.99 9.96 38.21
N ALA A 9 33.69 10.71 37.36
CA ALA A 9 33.14 11.22 36.13
C ALA A 9 33.04 10.05 35.15
N MET A 10 32.04 9.19 35.34
CA MET A 10 31.65 8.23 34.33
C MET A 10 31.17 9.05 33.12
N PRO A 11 31.79 8.92 31.93
CA PRO A 11 31.27 9.58 30.76
C PRO A 11 29.92 8.92 30.48
N THR A 12 28.82 9.63 30.75
CA THR A 12 27.53 9.30 30.19
C THR A 12 27.75 9.28 28.69
N ALA A 13 27.94 8.08 28.14
CA ALA A 13 27.96 7.86 26.71
C ALA A 13 26.58 8.31 26.24
N THR A 14 26.50 9.55 25.79
CA THR A 14 25.42 10.04 24.95
C THR A 14 25.46 9.12 23.75
N VAL A 15 24.63 8.08 23.77
CA VAL A 15 24.33 7.29 22.59
C VAL A 15 23.74 8.31 21.63
N LEU A 16 24.61 8.85 20.76
CA LEU A 16 24.22 9.66 19.64
C LEU A 16 23.34 8.71 18.82
N GLN A 17 22.03 8.77 19.03
CA GLN A 17 21.05 8.11 18.20
C GLN A 17 21.23 8.72 16.80
N GLY A 18 22.14 8.13 16.03
CA GLY A 18 22.39 8.53 14.66
C GLY A 18 21.07 8.40 13.94
N HIS A 19 20.55 9.50 13.43
CA HIS A 19 19.39 9.47 12.55
C HIS A 19 19.65 8.40 11.49
N PRO A 20 18.76 7.39 11.35
CA PRO A 20 18.96 6.35 10.35
C PRO A 20 19.10 7.01 8.99
N SER A 21 20.08 6.57 8.19
CA SER A 21 20.26 7.12 6.85
C SER A 21 18.97 6.99 6.06
N LEU A 22 18.67 7.97 5.20
CA LEU A 22 17.46 7.97 4.38
C LEU A 22 17.32 6.66 3.59
N PHE A 23 18.44 6.12 3.10
CA PHE A 23 18.49 4.81 2.45
C PHE A 23 18.09 3.66 3.38
N ARG A 24 18.57 3.66 4.64
CA ARG A 24 18.18 2.65 5.62
C ARG A 24 16.69 2.74 5.93
N THR A 25 16.15 3.94 6.13
CA THR A 25 14.72 4.16 6.40
C THR A 25 13.86 3.70 5.22
N TRP A 26 14.26 4.05 4.00
CA TRP A 26 13.64 3.61 2.75
C TRP A 26 13.66 2.08 2.63
N TRP A 27 14.82 1.46 2.85
CA TRP A 27 14.96 0.01 2.77
C TRP A 27 14.17 -0.71 3.85
N THR A 28 14.00 -0.13 5.04
CA THR A 28 13.20 -0.76 6.12
C THR A 28 11.69 -0.56 5.96
N ASN A 29 11.24 0.26 5.01
CA ASN A 29 9.84 0.55 4.81
C ASN A 29 9.13 -0.63 4.11
N LYS A 30 8.35 -1.39 4.87
CA LYS A 30 7.66 -2.60 4.39
C LYS A 30 6.64 -2.31 3.29
N ASN A 31 5.94 -1.18 3.36
CA ASN A 31 4.95 -0.82 2.36
C ASN A 31 5.60 -0.55 1.01
N LEU A 32 6.73 0.15 1.03
CA LEU A 32 7.53 0.44 -0.14
C LEU A 32 8.19 -0.81 -0.73
N GLN A 33 8.74 -1.69 0.12
CA GLN A 33 9.27 -2.98 -0.32
C GLN A 33 8.20 -3.80 -1.04
N TYR A 34 7.02 -3.91 -0.44
CA TYR A 34 5.88 -4.58 -1.07
C TYR A 34 5.55 -3.90 -2.40
N ASP A 35 5.44 -2.57 -2.42
CA ASP A 35 5.08 -1.80 -3.61
C ASP A 35 6.01 -2.07 -4.78
N LEU A 36 7.31 -2.08 -4.49
CA LEU A 36 8.36 -2.33 -5.46
C LEU A 36 8.28 -3.79 -5.96
N VAL A 37 8.24 -4.76 -5.05
CA VAL A 37 8.21 -6.18 -5.39
C VAL A 37 6.97 -6.54 -6.21
N MET A 38 5.78 -6.09 -5.79
CA MET A 38 4.55 -6.38 -6.51
C MET A 38 4.49 -5.72 -7.87
N SER A 39 5.02 -4.49 -8.00
CA SER A 39 5.16 -3.83 -9.31
C SER A 39 5.99 -4.67 -10.27
N PHE A 40 7.15 -5.18 -9.83
CA PHE A 40 7.99 -6.04 -10.67
C PHE A 40 7.30 -7.36 -11.04
N ILE A 41 6.67 -8.03 -10.07
CA ILE A 41 5.93 -9.28 -10.31
C ILE A 41 4.85 -9.06 -11.39
N LEU A 42 4.05 -8.01 -11.25
CA LEU A 42 2.97 -7.73 -12.19
C LEU A 42 3.50 -7.38 -13.58
N ILE A 43 4.56 -6.57 -13.68
CA ILE A 43 5.17 -6.24 -14.98
C ILE A 43 5.65 -7.53 -15.66
N ILE A 44 6.39 -8.38 -14.94
CA ILE A 44 6.95 -9.63 -15.49
C ILE A 44 5.82 -10.55 -15.94
N LEU A 45 4.78 -10.75 -15.13
CA LEU A 45 3.68 -11.65 -15.46
C LEU A 45 2.86 -11.15 -16.65
N ASN A 46 2.57 -9.84 -16.73
CA ASN A 46 1.85 -9.26 -17.86
C ASN A 46 2.66 -9.38 -19.16
N VAL A 47 3.95 -9.06 -19.13
CA VAL A 47 4.84 -9.21 -20.29
C VAL A 47 4.93 -10.68 -20.71
N ALA A 48 5.09 -11.61 -19.76
CA ALA A 48 5.15 -13.04 -20.04
C ALA A 48 3.86 -13.55 -20.69
N ALA A 49 2.69 -13.12 -20.21
CA ALA A 49 1.40 -13.50 -20.78
C ALA A 49 1.23 -12.97 -22.21
N ILE A 50 1.63 -11.71 -22.47
CA ILE A 50 1.61 -11.13 -23.83
C ILE A 50 2.53 -11.91 -24.77
N LEU A 51 3.77 -12.17 -24.35
CA LEU A 51 4.74 -12.94 -25.15
C LEU A 51 4.24 -14.36 -25.41
N TYR A 52 3.62 -15.01 -24.42
CA TYR A 52 3.03 -16.34 -24.56
C TYR A 52 1.89 -16.34 -25.59
N MET A 53 0.98 -15.37 -25.52
CA MET A 53 -0.11 -15.24 -26.49
C MET A 53 0.41 -14.98 -27.91
N ALA A 54 1.41 -14.11 -28.05
CA ALA A 54 2.04 -13.80 -29.34
C ALA A 54 2.71 -15.04 -29.93
N HIS A 55 3.48 -15.78 -29.13
CA HIS A 55 4.16 -17.00 -29.55
C HIS A 55 3.18 -18.09 -30.01
N HIS A 56 2.09 -18.29 -29.28
CA HIS A 56 1.08 -19.32 -29.57
C HIS A 56 -0.04 -18.83 -30.50
N LYS A 57 0.05 -17.59 -31.02
CA LYS A 57 -0.93 -16.97 -31.92
C LYS A 57 -2.36 -16.99 -31.34
N ILE A 58 -2.48 -16.81 -30.03
CA ILE A 58 -3.78 -16.78 -29.34
C ILE A 58 -4.46 -15.45 -29.65
N ALA A 59 -5.68 -15.51 -30.18
CA ALA A 59 -6.45 -14.30 -30.47
C ALA A 59 -6.83 -13.58 -29.18
N PHE A 60 -6.70 -12.25 -29.18
CA PHE A 60 -7.17 -11.42 -28.09
C PHE A 60 -8.70 -11.26 -28.18
N THR A 61 -9.42 -11.97 -27.32
CA THR A 61 -10.89 -12.01 -27.30
C THR A 61 -11.50 -11.22 -26.14
N ALA A 62 -10.67 -10.61 -25.30
CA ALA A 62 -11.11 -9.80 -24.18
C ALA A 62 -11.78 -8.50 -24.64
N ASN A 63 -12.68 -7.96 -23.81
CA ASN A 63 -13.35 -6.69 -24.09
C ASN A 63 -12.31 -5.56 -24.19
N ASN A 64 -12.09 -5.09 -25.41
CA ASN A 64 -11.05 -4.12 -25.73
C ASN A 64 -11.20 -2.80 -24.96
N PHE A 65 -12.44 -2.35 -24.71
CA PHE A 65 -12.68 -1.09 -24.00
C PHE A 65 -12.22 -1.15 -22.54
N TYR A 66 -12.66 -2.15 -21.78
CA TYR A 66 -12.25 -2.28 -20.37
C TYR A 66 -10.76 -2.57 -20.23
N PHE A 67 -10.20 -3.38 -21.14
CA PHE A 67 -8.76 -3.66 -21.15
C PHE A 67 -7.93 -2.39 -21.38
N GLN A 68 -8.31 -1.56 -22.36
CA GLN A 68 -7.66 -0.26 -22.60
C GLN A 68 -7.80 0.67 -21.40
N LEU A 69 -8.98 0.73 -20.79
CA LEU A 69 -9.22 1.53 -19.59
C LEU A 69 -8.27 1.12 -18.46
N PHE A 70 -8.13 -0.18 -18.20
CA PHE A 70 -7.20 -0.68 -17.18
C PHE A 70 -5.73 -0.37 -17.51
N ILE A 71 -5.32 -0.45 -18.78
CA ILE A 71 -3.98 -0.05 -19.20
C ILE A 71 -3.71 1.42 -18.88
N VAL A 72 -4.61 2.33 -19.27
CA VAL A 72 -4.46 3.77 -19.03
C VAL A 72 -4.33 4.05 -17.53
N TRP A 73 -5.22 3.50 -16.72
CA TRP A 73 -5.16 3.68 -15.28
C TRP A 73 -3.93 3.04 -14.65
N TYR A 74 -3.49 1.88 -15.13
CA TYR A 74 -2.27 1.21 -14.67
C TYR A 74 -1.04 2.10 -14.90
N PHE A 75 -0.91 2.72 -16.08
CA PHE A 75 0.19 3.62 -16.38
C PHE A 75 0.15 4.90 -15.51
N ILE A 76 -1.00 5.55 -15.40
CA ILE A 76 -1.15 6.80 -14.64
C ILE A 76 -0.81 6.55 -13.16
N SER A 77 -1.42 5.52 -12.56
CA SER A 77 -1.20 5.18 -11.16
C SER A 77 0.21 4.65 -10.91
N GLY A 78 0.82 3.93 -11.85
CA GLY A 78 2.21 3.48 -11.78
C GLY A 78 3.20 4.64 -11.74
N ILE A 79 3.04 5.63 -12.62
CA ILE A 79 3.88 6.85 -12.61
C ILE A 79 3.71 7.59 -11.27
N ALA A 80 2.46 7.80 -10.84
CA ALA A 80 2.18 8.48 -9.59
C ALA A 80 2.77 7.72 -8.38
N SER A 81 2.70 6.39 -8.35
CA SER A 81 3.31 5.55 -7.32
C SER A 81 4.83 5.69 -7.28
N CYS A 82 5.50 5.67 -8.43
CA CYS A 82 6.95 5.89 -8.52
C CYS A 82 7.37 7.27 -7.99
N LEU A 83 6.61 8.33 -8.28
CA LEU A 83 6.88 9.67 -7.73
C LEU A 83 6.76 9.66 -6.20
N VAL A 84 5.75 8.99 -5.68
CA VAL A 84 5.51 8.87 -4.25
C VAL A 84 6.60 8.05 -3.54
N TRP A 85 7.18 7.03 -4.19
CA TRP A 85 8.33 6.31 -3.64
C TRP A 85 9.52 7.22 -3.35
N SER A 86 9.74 8.23 -4.19
CA SER A 86 10.80 9.23 -3.99
C SER A 86 10.49 10.16 -2.81
N ALA A 87 9.21 10.53 -2.63
CA ALA A 87 8.76 11.34 -1.49
C ALA A 87 8.84 10.56 -0.16
N ALA A 88 8.58 9.25 -0.18
CA ALA A 88 8.69 8.37 0.99
C ALA A 88 10.13 8.25 1.55
N ILE A 89 11.15 8.64 0.79
CA ILE A 89 12.53 8.78 1.29
C ILE A 89 12.60 9.90 2.34
N VAL A 90 11.81 10.95 2.16
CA VAL A 90 11.86 12.19 2.97
C VAL A 90 10.77 12.20 4.04
N LEU A 91 9.62 11.57 3.79
CA LEU A 91 8.45 11.55 4.66
C LEU A 91 8.19 10.11 5.17
N VAL A 92 8.67 9.82 6.37
CA VAL A 92 8.69 8.47 6.97
C VAL A 92 7.29 7.93 7.32
N GLU A 93 6.29 8.80 7.49
CA GLU A 93 4.95 8.44 8.01
C GLU A 93 3.81 8.56 6.99
N ALA A 94 4.10 8.76 5.71
CA ALA A 94 3.05 8.92 4.71
C ALA A 94 2.46 7.56 4.31
N TYR A 95 1.55 7.06 5.12
CA TYR A 95 0.87 5.79 4.88
C TYR A 95 -0.10 5.90 3.67
N ASP A 96 -0.81 7.03 3.55
CA ASP A 96 -1.77 7.35 2.48
C ASP A 96 -1.13 7.32 1.08
N MET A 97 0.17 7.57 1.04
CA MET A 97 0.98 7.63 -0.18
C MET A 97 1.06 6.26 -0.89
N TYR A 98 0.94 5.14 -0.17
CA TYR A 98 1.00 3.80 -0.76
C TYR A 98 -0.32 3.32 -1.38
N ILE A 99 -1.44 4.02 -1.14
CA ILE A 99 -2.74 3.69 -1.74
C ILE A 99 -2.65 3.76 -3.27
N VAL A 100 -1.92 4.74 -3.80
CA VAL A 100 -1.74 4.90 -5.25
C VAL A 100 -1.03 3.68 -5.86
N GLY A 101 -0.01 3.14 -5.16
CA GLY A 101 0.67 1.90 -5.55
C GLY A 101 -0.26 0.69 -5.53
N ARG A 102 -1.09 0.58 -4.49
CA ARG A 102 -2.10 -0.51 -4.39
C ARG A 102 -3.14 -0.44 -5.50
N ILE A 103 -3.62 0.75 -5.84
CA ILE A 103 -4.53 0.98 -6.98
C ILE A 103 -3.87 0.55 -8.29
N CYS A 104 -2.60 0.94 -8.49
CA CYS A 104 -1.81 0.49 -9.64
C CYS A 104 -1.76 -1.03 -9.72
N HIS A 105 -1.50 -1.72 -8.61
CA HIS A 105 -1.45 -3.18 -8.63
C HIS A 105 -2.79 -3.83 -8.97
N ILE A 106 -3.92 -3.26 -8.52
CA ILE A 106 -5.25 -3.76 -8.89
C ILE A 106 -5.46 -3.68 -10.40
N PHE A 107 -5.10 -2.55 -11.02
CA PHE A 107 -5.20 -2.42 -12.48
C PHE A 107 -4.24 -3.37 -13.21
N GLY A 108 -2.99 -3.48 -12.76
CA GLY A 108 -2.01 -4.43 -13.31
C GLY A 108 -2.46 -5.89 -13.20
N PHE A 109 -3.12 -6.24 -12.10
CA PHE A 109 -3.71 -7.55 -11.90
C PHE A 109 -4.96 -7.78 -12.76
N ALA A 110 -5.81 -6.76 -12.93
CA ALA A 110 -6.97 -6.84 -13.82
C ALA A 110 -6.55 -7.08 -15.29
N ILE A 111 -5.48 -6.41 -15.75
CA ILE A 111 -4.87 -6.67 -17.07
C ILE A 111 -4.41 -8.12 -17.15
N LEU A 112 -3.70 -8.61 -16.13
CA LEU A 112 -3.23 -9.99 -16.08
C LEU A 112 -4.39 -10.99 -16.17
N LEU A 113 -5.50 -10.77 -15.45
CA LEU A 113 -6.69 -11.63 -15.55
C LEU A 113 -7.28 -11.67 -16.96
N HIS A 114 -7.32 -10.53 -17.67
CA HIS A 114 -7.78 -10.50 -19.06
C HIS A 114 -6.88 -11.32 -19.98
N LEU A 115 -5.55 -11.18 -19.82
CA LEU A 115 -4.57 -11.94 -20.61
C LEU A 115 -4.66 -13.44 -20.30
N LEU A 116 -4.69 -13.82 -19.02
CA LEU A 116 -4.86 -15.21 -18.62
C LEU A 116 -6.19 -15.77 -19.12
N TYR A 117 -7.25 -14.97 -19.22
CA TYR A 117 -8.55 -15.42 -19.71
C TYR A 117 -8.51 -15.73 -21.19
N CYS A 118 -7.82 -14.90 -21.98
CA CYS A 118 -7.56 -15.19 -23.39
C CYS A 118 -6.70 -16.45 -23.57
N ILE A 119 -5.74 -16.70 -22.69
CA ILE A 119 -4.92 -17.93 -22.73
C ILE A 119 -5.77 -19.15 -22.35
N SER A 120 -6.46 -19.10 -21.21
CA SER A 120 -7.34 -20.16 -20.71
C SER A 120 -8.21 -19.64 -19.56
N PRO A 121 -9.55 -19.78 -19.65
CA PRO A 121 -10.44 -19.44 -18.54
C PRO A 121 -10.12 -20.18 -17.24
N ARG A 122 -9.61 -21.42 -17.33
CA ARG A 122 -9.21 -22.22 -16.16
C ARG A 122 -8.01 -21.62 -15.44
N LEU A 123 -7.03 -21.14 -16.20
CA LEU A 123 -5.83 -20.48 -15.67
C LEU A 123 -6.23 -19.22 -14.90
N THR A 124 -7.18 -18.46 -15.44
CA THR A 124 -7.72 -17.26 -14.79
C THR A 124 -8.41 -17.59 -13.47
N LEU A 125 -9.15 -18.69 -13.39
CA LEU A 125 -9.80 -19.09 -12.14
C LEU A 125 -8.77 -19.57 -11.11
N TRP A 126 -7.85 -20.45 -11.53
CA TRP A 126 -6.87 -21.06 -10.62
C TRP A 126 -5.86 -20.07 -10.06
N PHE A 127 -5.38 -19.15 -10.87
CA PHE A 127 -4.46 -18.10 -10.42
C PHE A 127 -5.20 -16.87 -9.93
N GLY A 128 -6.30 -16.50 -10.56
CA GLY A 128 -7.01 -15.28 -10.26
C GLY A 128 -7.71 -15.29 -8.91
N ILE A 129 -8.33 -16.41 -8.49
CA ILE A 129 -9.04 -16.45 -7.20
C ILE A 129 -8.06 -16.26 -6.01
N PRO A 130 -6.96 -17.04 -5.90
CA PRO A 130 -5.99 -16.85 -4.82
C PRO A 130 -5.33 -15.47 -4.86
N CYS A 131 -4.94 -14.99 -6.04
CA CYS A 131 -4.34 -13.66 -6.17
C CYS A 131 -5.31 -12.54 -5.83
N SER A 132 -6.60 -12.67 -6.17
CA SER A 132 -7.62 -11.67 -5.81
C SER A 132 -7.79 -11.55 -4.30
N LEU A 133 -7.76 -12.68 -3.57
CA LEU A 133 -7.82 -12.68 -2.10
C LEU A 133 -6.62 -11.94 -1.50
N TRP A 134 -5.43 -12.18 -2.06
CA TRP A 134 -4.22 -11.47 -1.64
C TRP A 134 -4.32 -9.96 -1.90
N PHE A 135 -4.74 -9.54 -3.09
CA PHE A 135 -4.91 -8.13 -3.42
C PHE A 135 -5.97 -7.44 -2.56
N LEU A 136 -7.08 -8.13 -2.28
CA LEU A 136 -8.12 -7.62 -1.39
C LEU A 136 -7.56 -7.40 0.02
N ALA A 137 -6.84 -8.38 0.57
CA ALA A 137 -6.22 -8.25 1.89
C ALA A 137 -5.21 -7.09 1.94
N ALA A 138 -4.35 -6.98 0.93
CA ALA A 138 -3.35 -5.92 0.82
C ALA A 138 -3.96 -4.53 0.58
N PHE A 139 -5.20 -4.44 0.10
CA PHE A 139 -5.94 -3.20 -0.09
C PHE A 139 -6.76 -2.80 1.14
N ILE A 140 -7.27 -3.78 1.89
CA ILE A 140 -8.03 -3.55 3.12
C ILE A 140 -7.14 -2.88 4.18
N GLU A 141 -5.93 -3.37 4.38
CA GLU A 141 -4.99 -2.82 5.37
C GLU A 141 -4.82 -1.30 5.23
N PRO A 142 -4.52 -0.75 4.03
CA PRO A 142 -4.41 0.69 3.87
C PRO A 142 -5.72 1.46 3.87
N LEU A 143 -6.84 0.84 3.49
CA LEU A 143 -8.15 1.48 3.62
C LEU A 143 -8.53 1.64 5.11
N TYR A 144 -8.19 0.65 5.93
CA TYR A 144 -8.39 0.66 7.37
C TYR A 144 -7.63 1.80 8.03
N THR A 145 -6.38 2.05 7.66
CA THR A 145 -5.59 3.11 8.30
C THR A 145 -6.02 4.53 7.91
N VAL A 146 -6.49 4.73 6.67
CA VAL A 146 -6.81 6.08 6.15
C VAL A 146 -8.25 6.50 6.46
N HIS A 147 -9.21 5.58 6.38
CA HIS A 147 -10.62 5.96 6.42
C HIS A 147 -11.39 5.44 7.64
N LEU A 148 -10.94 4.36 8.30
CA LEU A 148 -11.71 3.79 9.41
C LEU A 148 -11.58 4.55 10.74
N PRO A 149 -10.41 5.03 11.19
CA PRO A 149 -10.29 5.75 12.46
C PRO A 149 -11.19 6.98 12.52
N PRO A 150 -11.24 7.86 11.49
CA PRO A 150 -12.13 9.03 11.51
C PRO A 150 -13.61 8.61 11.52
N VAL A 151 -13.99 7.61 10.72
CA VAL A 151 -15.37 7.12 10.63
C VAL A 151 -15.82 6.47 11.95
N PHE A 152 -14.96 5.68 12.59
CA PHE A 152 -15.26 5.07 13.89
C PHE A 152 -15.25 6.08 15.03
N GLU A 153 -14.41 7.12 14.98
CA GLU A 153 -14.48 8.25 15.91
C GLU A 153 -15.79 9.01 15.76
N ASP A 154 -16.20 9.32 14.52
CA ASP A 154 -17.47 9.99 14.25
C ASP A 154 -18.67 9.17 14.71
N PHE A 155 -18.69 7.86 14.45
CA PHE A 155 -19.72 6.96 14.96
C PHE A 155 -19.72 6.90 16.49
N ARG A 156 -18.55 6.82 17.12
CA ARG A 156 -18.42 6.81 18.58
C ARG A 156 -18.91 8.13 19.19
N ASN A 157 -18.58 9.26 18.58
CA ASN A 157 -18.99 10.59 19.03
C ASN A 157 -20.50 10.78 18.86
N CYS A 158 -21.07 10.36 17.73
CA CYS A 158 -22.51 10.35 17.50
C CYS A 158 -23.24 9.46 18.53
N TRP A 159 -22.71 8.27 18.81
CA TRP A 159 -23.26 7.37 19.83
C TRP A 159 -23.20 7.97 21.24
N LYS A 160 -22.11 8.67 21.59
CA LYS A 160 -22.01 9.39 22.87
C LYS A 160 -23.02 10.52 22.97
N PHE A 161 -23.16 11.33 21.92
CA PHE A 161 -24.12 12.42 21.87
C PHE A 161 -25.58 11.95 22.02
N VAL A 162 -25.94 10.84 21.37
CA VAL A 162 -27.29 10.25 21.47
C VAL A 162 -27.58 9.70 22.87
N ASN A 163 -26.56 9.21 23.58
CA ASN A 163 -26.72 8.58 24.90
C ASN A 163 -26.32 9.49 26.07
N GLU A 164 -25.91 10.73 25.81
CA GLU A 164 -25.71 11.72 26.86
C GLU A 164 -27.07 12.11 27.43
N GLU A 165 -27.26 11.94 28.75
CA GLU A 165 -28.47 12.38 29.42
C GLU A 165 -28.63 13.89 29.18
N GLN A 166 -29.65 14.27 28.41
CA GLN A 166 -29.98 15.67 28.26
C GLN A 166 -30.45 16.20 29.61
N VAL A 167 -29.54 16.85 30.34
CA VAL A 167 -29.86 17.65 31.51
C VAL A 167 -30.73 18.81 31.00
N ARG A 168 -32.05 18.58 30.96
CA ARG A 168 -33.04 19.64 30.82
C ARG A 168 -32.90 20.51 32.06
N VAL A 169 -32.15 21.60 31.93
CA VAL A 169 -32.27 22.72 32.87
C VAL A 169 -33.67 23.29 32.65
N VAL A 170 -34.64 22.78 33.40
CA VAL A 170 -35.94 23.44 33.54
C VAL A 170 -35.68 24.65 34.42
N THR A 171 -35.57 25.82 33.79
CA THR A 171 -35.61 27.09 34.50
C THR A 171 -37.00 27.20 35.13
N VAL A 172 -37.08 27.04 36.45
CA VAL A 172 -38.26 27.34 37.27
C VAL A 172 -38.21 28.80 37.70
#